data_AF-A0A2N3C6J3-F1
#
_entry.id   AF-A0A2N3C6J3-F1
#
_cell.length_a   1.000
_cell.length_b   1.000
_cell.length_c   1.000
_cell.angle_alpha   90.00
_cell.angle_beta   90.00
_cell.angle_gamma   90.00
#
_symmetry.space_group_name_H-M   'P 1'
#
loop_
_entity.id
_entity.type
_entity.pdbx_description
1 polymer ?
#
loop_
_entity_poly.entity_id
_entity_poly.type
_entity_poly.pdbx_seq_one_letter_code
_entity_poly.pdbx_strand_id
1 'polypeptide(L)'
;MPELEVVIGGRNFRVACQDGEEPYLHAAAGLLDAEARVLAEQVGRLTDSRLLLMAGGAAVLPAGLADGLAELAAQAEAAAEALAEKVARA
;
A
#
# COMPACT_ATOMS: atom_id res chain seq x y z
N MET A 1 25.66 -11.30 20.62
CA MET A 1 24.76 -10.36 19.95
C MET A 1 23.56 -10.18 20.86
N PRO A 2 23.43 -9.03 21.54
CA PRO A 2 22.25 -8.75 22.36
C PRO A 2 21.00 -8.62 21.47
N GLU A 3 19.87 -9.13 21.95
CA GLU A 3 18.56 -8.91 21.36
C GLU A 3 17.82 -7.86 22.20
N LEU A 4 17.30 -6.83 21.55
CA LEU A 4 16.46 -5.81 22.17
C LEU A 4 15.00 -6.07 21.84
N GLU A 5 14.14 -6.11 22.88
CA GLU A 5 12.69 -6.18 22.70
C GLU A 5 12.11 -4.77 22.71
N VAL A 6 11.38 -4.42 21.65
CA VAL A 6 10.70 -3.13 21.50
C VAL A 6 9.22 -3.35 21.19
N VAL A 7 8.37 -2.44 21.65
CA VAL A 7 6.93 -2.47 21.41
C VAL A 7 6.57 -1.38 20.42
N ILE A 8 5.90 -1.75 19.32
CA ILE A 8 5.48 -0.83 18.26
C ILE A 8 4.02 -1.16 17.89
N GLY A 9 3.12 -0.21 18.06
CA GLY A 9 1.69 -0.36 17.74
C GLY A 9 1.03 -1.49 18.54
N GLY A 10 1.46 -1.72 19.79
CA GLY A 10 0.96 -2.79 20.65
C GLY A 10 1.47 -4.20 20.31
N ARG A 11 2.49 -4.32 19.46
CA ARG A 11 3.13 -5.60 19.10
C ARG A 11 4.59 -5.62 19.54
N ASN A 12 5.06 -6.76 20.03
CA ASN A 12 6.45 -6.95 20.43
C ASN A 12 7.30 -7.36 19.23
N PHE A 13 8.45 -6.73 19.09
CA PHE A 13 9.46 -7.04 18.08
C PHE A 13 10.80 -7.26 18.78
N ARG A 14 11.53 -8.31 18.36
CA ARG A 14 12.91 -8.54 18.77
C ARG A 14 13.84 -8.11 17.65
N VAL A 15 14.76 -7.22 17.98
CA VAL A 15 15.73 -6.65 17.05
C VAL A 15 17.13 -6.96 17.58
N ALA A 16 17.97 -7.54 16.73
CA ALA A 16 19.38 -7.72 17.07
C ALA A 16 20.07 -6.36 17.04
N CYS A 17 20.75 -5.98 18.12
CA CYS A 17 21.47 -4.72 18.22
C CYS A 17 22.97 -4.93 18.45
N GLN A 18 23.77 -3.94 18.06
CA GLN A 18 25.18 -3.88 18.42
C GLN A 18 25.35 -3.12 19.76
N ASP A 19 26.46 -3.36 20.44
CA ASP A 19 26.74 -2.73 21.73
C ASP A 19 26.79 -1.18 21.57
N GLY A 20 25.94 -0.48 22.32
CA GLY A 20 25.83 0.99 22.29
C GLY A 20 24.77 1.55 21.32
N GLU A 21 24.10 0.72 20.52
CA GLU A 21 23.02 1.14 19.60
C GLU A 21 21.62 1.10 20.25
N GLU A 22 21.50 0.54 21.44
CA GLU A 22 20.27 0.43 22.24
C GLU A 22 19.46 1.74 22.32
N PRO A 23 20.05 2.91 22.70
CA PRO A 23 19.29 4.15 22.80
C PRO A 23 18.78 4.66 21.44
N TYR A 24 19.49 4.37 20.36
CA TYR A 24 19.08 4.74 19.01
C TYR A 24 17.89 3.89 18.55
N LEU A 25 17.94 2.59 18.79
CA LEU A 25 16.84 1.66 18.47
C LEU A 25 15.59 1.95 19.31
N HIS A 26 15.75 2.32 20.59
CA HIS A 26 14.63 2.77 21.41
C HIS A 26 13.98 4.05 20.87
N ALA A 27 14.77 5.04 20.46
CA ALA A 27 14.24 6.27 19.87
C ALA A 27 13.52 5.99 18.54
N ALA A 28 14.10 5.16 17.68
CA ALA A 28 13.48 4.75 16.42
C ALA A 28 12.17 3.98 16.64
N ALA A 29 12.14 3.05 17.60
CA ALA A 29 10.93 2.33 17.98
C ALA A 29 9.83 3.26 18.49
N GLY A 30 10.18 4.29 19.27
CA GLY A 30 9.23 5.30 19.74
C GLY A 30 8.60 6.12 18.60
N LEU A 31 9.39 6.50 17.58
CA LEU A 31 8.87 7.18 16.39
C LEU A 31 7.91 6.27 15.60
N LEU A 32 8.30 5.01 15.41
CA LEU A 32 7.46 4.03 14.72
C LEU A 32 6.17 3.72 15.48
N ASP A 33 6.20 3.67 16.81
CA ASP A 33 5.02 3.46 17.65
C ASP A 33 4.02 4.61 17.53
N ALA A 34 4.51 5.85 17.51
CA ALA A 34 3.68 7.03 17.31
C ALA A 34 2.95 7.00 15.96
N GLU A 35 3.65 6.69 14.86
CA GLU A 35 3.06 6.54 13.52
C GLU A 35 2.08 5.36 13.45
N ALA A 36 2.45 4.22 14.06
CA ALA A 36 1.60 3.04 14.10
C ALA A 36 0.29 3.30 14.85
N ARG A 37 0.31 4.12 15.91
CA ARG A 37 -0.90 4.51 16.65
C ARG A 37 -1.83 5.37 15.82
N VAL A 38 -1.31 6.36 15.10
CA VAL A 38 -2.09 7.21 14.18
C VAL A 38 -2.74 6.36 13.08
N LEU A 39 -1.98 5.41 12.52
CA LEU A 39 -2.50 4.44 11.54
C LEU A 39 -3.56 3.53 12.17
N ALA A 40 -3.34 3.02 13.39
CA ALA A 40 -4.31 2.16 14.08
C ALA A 40 -5.63 2.87 14.36
N GLU A 41 -5.62 4.16 14.69
CA GLU A 41 -6.83 4.98 14.86
C GLU A 41 -7.61 5.15 13.54
N GLN A 42 -6.91 5.30 12.42
CA GLN A 42 -7.52 5.37 11.08
C GLN A 42 -8.02 4.00 10.60
N VAL A 43 -7.26 2.93 10.89
CA VAL A 43 -7.57 1.55 10.49
C VAL A 43 -8.68 0.95 11.37
N GLY A 44 -8.80 1.33 12.64
CA GLY A 44 -9.89 0.89 13.53
C GLY A 44 -11.29 1.30 13.05
N ARG A 45 -11.40 2.27 12.14
CA ARG A 45 -12.65 2.63 11.44
C ARG A 45 -12.91 1.80 10.17
N LEU A 46 -11.94 0.98 9.74
CA LEU A 46 -11.91 0.25 8.47
C LEU A 46 -11.96 -1.29 8.63
N THR A 47 -11.86 -1.81 9.86
CA THR A 47 -11.52 -3.22 10.13
C THR A 47 -12.60 -4.25 9.82
N ASP A 48 -13.90 -3.93 9.80
CA ASP A 48 -14.90 -4.97 9.55
C ASP A 48 -14.92 -5.43 8.08
N SER A 49 -14.69 -4.51 7.13
CA SER A 49 -14.84 -4.83 5.70
C SER A 49 -13.54 -5.25 5.00
N ARG A 50 -12.36 -4.86 5.52
CA ARG A 50 -11.06 -5.13 4.86
C ARG A 50 -10.34 -6.40 5.33
N LEU A 51 -10.64 -6.90 6.53
CA LEU A 51 -10.05 -8.16 7.01
C LEU A 51 -10.60 -9.38 6.24
N LEU A 52 -11.88 -9.34 5.85
CA LEU A 52 -12.48 -10.30 4.91
C LEU A 52 -11.86 -10.21 3.50
N LEU A 53 -11.50 -9.01 3.05
CA LEU A 53 -10.92 -8.77 1.72
C LEU A 53 -9.48 -9.29 1.57
N MET A 54 -8.69 -9.29 2.66
CA MET A 54 -7.28 -9.71 2.63
C MET A 54 -7.09 -11.23 2.82
N ALA A 55 -8.11 -11.95 3.30
CA ALA A 55 -8.03 -13.39 3.60
C ALA A 55 -8.49 -14.30 2.45
N GLY A 56 -9.21 -13.79 1.45
CA GLY A 56 -9.69 -14.56 0.32
C GLY A 56 -9.54 -13.78 -0.97
N GLY A 57 -8.55 -14.15 -1.80
CA GLY A 57 -8.24 -13.47 -3.05
C GLY A 57 -9.44 -13.31 -3.97
N ALA A 58 -10.02 -12.11 -3.96
CA ALA A 58 -10.67 -11.47 -5.09
C ALA A 58 -10.40 -9.97 -4.91
N ALA A 59 -9.52 -9.41 -5.74
CA ALA A 59 -9.39 -7.97 -5.82
C ALA A 59 -10.77 -7.40 -6.15
N VAL A 60 -11.39 -6.70 -5.20
CA VAL A 60 -12.63 -5.97 -5.48
C VAL A 60 -12.22 -4.82 -6.38
N LEU A 61 -12.38 -5.03 -7.69
CA LEU A 61 -12.28 -3.94 -8.66
C LEU A 61 -13.36 -2.90 -8.30
N PRO A 62 -13.01 -1.61 -8.21
CA PRO A 62 -14.00 -0.55 -8.09
C PRO A 62 -15.02 -0.64 -9.21
N ALA A 63 -16.31 -0.44 -8.88
CA ALA A 63 -17.36 -0.35 -9.89
C ALA A 63 -17.00 0.72 -10.93
N GLY A 64 -17.11 0.38 -12.22
CA GLY A 64 -16.78 1.29 -13.34
C GLY A 64 -15.31 1.31 -13.77
N LEU A 65 -14.39 0.65 -13.05
CA LEU A 65 -12.99 0.56 -13.50
C LEU A 65 -12.86 -0.25 -14.79
N ALA A 66 -13.58 -1.37 -14.89
CA ALA A 66 -13.59 -2.20 -16.10
C ALA A 66 -14.17 -1.44 -17.31
N ASP A 67 -15.25 -0.69 -17.10
CA ASP A 67 -15.88 0.13 -18.13
C ASP A 67 -14.96 1.26 -18.59
N GLY A 68 -14.28 1.94 -17.66
CA GLY A 68 -13.30 2.98 -18.01
C GLY A 68 -12.08 2.44 -18.77
N LEU A 69 -11.61 1.23 -18.45
CA LEU A 69 -10.54 0.57 -19.20
C LEU A 69 -10.98 0.22 -20.62
N ALA A 70 -12.22 -0.25 -20.80
CA ALA A 70 -12.78 -0.54 -22.11
C ALA A 70 -12.92 0.74 -22.97
N GLU A 71 -13.38 1.85 -22.37
CA GLU A 71 -13.51 3.13 -23.05
C GLU A 71 -12.15 3.70 -23.48
N LEU A 72 -11.14 3.63 -22.60
CA LEU A 72 -9.78 4.08 -22.92
C LEU A 72 -9.15 3.24 -24.04
N ALA A 73 -9.38 1.92 -24.04
CA ALA A 73 -8.90 1.04 -25.12
C ALA A 73 -9.54 1.42 -26.47
N ALA A 74 -10.86 1.64 -26.50
CA ALA A 74 -11.57 2.06 -27.70
C ALA A 74 -11.09 3.43 -28.23
N GLN A 75 -10.81 4.39 -27.33
CA GLN A 75 -10.25 5.69 -27.70
C GLN A 75 -8.83 5.56 -28.28
N ALA A 76 -8.00 4.68 -27.72
CA ALA A 76 -6.64 4.44 -28.20
C ALA A 76 -6.64 3.82 -29.61
N GLU A 77 -7.53 2.87 -29.88
CA GLU A 77 -7.70 2.27 -31.20
C GLU A 77 -8.15 3.30 -32.24
N ALA A 78 -9.18 4.10 -31.93
CA ALA A 78 -9.66 5.15 -32.82
C ALA A 78 -8.59 6.22 -33.11
N ALA A 79 -7.79 6.60 -32.10
CA ALA A 79 -6.70 7.53 -32.26
C ALA A 79 -5.57 6.96 -33.15
N ALA A 80 -5.27 5.66 -33.02
CA ALA A 80 -4.28 4.99 -33.86
C ALA A 80 -4.73 4.93 -35.33
N GLU A 81 -6.00 4.62 -35.58
CA GLU A 81 -6.56 4.59 -36.94
C GLU A 81 -6.55 5.98 -37.60
N ALA A 82 -6.96 7.02 -36.85
CA ALA A 82 -6.93 8.39 -37.34
C ALA A 82 -5.50 8.89 -37.63
N LEU A 83 -4.51 8.44 -36.86
CA LEU A 83 -3.10 8.75 -37.14
C LEU A 83 -2.63 8.02 -38.40
N ALA A 84 -2.97 6.73 -38.56
CA ALA A 84 -2.63 5.95 -39.74
C ALA A 84 -3.23 6.56 -41.01
N GLU A 85 -4.48 7.03 -40.97
CA GLU A 85 -5.13 7.70 -42.11
C GLU A 85 -4.45 9.02 -42.47
N LYS A 86 -4.07 9.83 -41.46
CA LYS A 86 -3.33 11.09 -41.69
C LYS A 86 -1.94 10.85 -42.27
N VAL A 87 -1.25 9.81 -41.82
CA VAL A 87 0.06 9.41 -42.35
C VAL A 87 -0.05 8.86 -43.78
N ALA A 88 -1.11 8.12 -44.10
CA ALA A 88 -1.35 7.60 -45.45
C ALA A 88 -1.77 8.67 -46.47
N ARG A 89 -2.32 9.80 -45.99
CA ARG A 89 -2.74 10.94 -46.81
C ARG A 89 -1.65 12.01 -47.00
N ALA A 90 -0.55 11.93 -46.27
CA ALA A 90 0.63 12.79 -46.40
C ALA A 90 1.61 12.23 -47.43
#